data_AF-A8CVJ5-F1
#
_entry.id   AF-A8CVJ5-F1
#
_cell.length_a   1.000
_cell.length_b   1.000
_cell.length_c   1.000
_cell.angle_alpha   90.00
_cell.angle_beta   90.00
_cell.angle_gamma   90.00
#
_symmetry.space_group_name_H-M   'P 1'
#
loop_
_entity.id
_entity.type
_entity.pdbx_description
1 polymer ?
#
loop_
_entity_poly.entity_id
_entity_poly.type
_entity_poly.pdbx_seq_one_letter_code
_entity_poly.pdbx_strand_id
1 'polypeptide(L)' 'ILSSTSATEFMMDLSEGGGLVENQAVYDFLNTRCLSIAGGTEQILLTLAAERLLGLPR' A
#
# COMPACT_ATOMS: atom_id res chain seq x y z
N ILE A 1 -0.50 -2.07 -5.44
CA ILE A 1 -0.38 -1.18 -4.26
C ILE A 1 -0.43 -2.01 -2.98
N LEU A 2 -1.51 -2.72 -2.64
CA LEU A 2 -1.54 -3.55 -1.42
C LEU A 2 -0.54 -4.70 -1.42
N SER A 3 -0.35 -5.37 -2.55
CA SER A 3 0.67 -6.41 -2.69
C SER A 3 2.08 -5.88 -2.41
N SER A 4 2.36 -4.64 -2.84
CA SER A 4 3.63 -3.95 -2.59
C SER A 4 3.78 -3.58 -1.11
N THR A 5 2.71 -3.13 -0.45
CA THR A 5 2.70 -2.84 0.99
C THR A 5 2.97 -4.09 1.82
N SER A 6 2.31 -5.21 1.52
CA SER A 6 2.50 -6.46 2.27
C SER A 6 3.94 -6.98 2.15
N ALA A 7 4.55 -6.83 0.97
CA ALA A 7 5.95 -7.18 0.78
C ALA A 7 6.89 -6.28 1.59
N THR A 8 6.69 -4.96 1.60
CA THR A 8 7.55 -4.04 2.36
C THR A 8 7.31 -4.11 3.86
N GLU A 9 6.10 -4.44 4.31
CA GLU A 9 5.76 -4.76 5.71
C GLU A 9 6.54 -5.97 6.19
N PHE A 10 6.51 -7.07 5.42
CA PHE A 10 7.28 -8.26 5.76
C PHE A 10 8.79 -7.99 5.83
N MET A 11 9.32 -7.18 4.91
CA MET A 11 10.74 -6.79 4.93
C MET A 11 11.08 -5.90 6.13
N MET A 12 10.15 -5.03 6.55
CA MET A 12 10.31 -4.21 7.76
C MET A 12 10.30 -5.08 9.03
N ASP A 13 9.40 -6.06 9.12
CA ASP A 13 9.31 -6.99 10.26
C ASP A 13 10.61 -7.79 10.45
N LEU A 14 11.29 -8.11 9.36
CA LEU A 14 12.59 -8.79 9.36
C LEU A 14 13.79 -7.84 9.56
N SER A 15 13.57 -6.53 9.51
CA SER A 15 14.64 -5.55 9.66
C SER A 15 15.09 -5.41 11.11
N GLU A 16 16.38 -5.15 11.32
CA GLU A 16 16.91 -4.88 12.65
C GLU A 16 16.17 -3.68 13.27
N GLY A 17 15.73 -3.85 14.52
CA GLY A 17 14.93 -2.84 15.22
C GLY A 17 13.42 -2.90 14.96
N GLY A 18 12.93 -3.85 14.13
CA GLY A 18 11.51 -4.19 14.02
C GLY A 18 10.59 -3.01 13.70
N GLY A 19 11.06 -2.09 12.86
CA GLY A 19 10.32 -0.87 12.51
C GLY A 19 10.62 0.37 13.36
N LEU A 20 11.35 0.24 14.48
CA LEU A 20 11.68 1.36 15.38
C LEU A 20 12.96 2.10 14.99
N VAL A 21 13.85 1.44 14.27
CA VAL A 21 15.14 2.00 13.83
C VAL A 21 15.01 2.47 12.39
N GLU A 22 15.50 3.69 12.11
CA GLU A 22 15.54 4.22 10.76
C GLU A 22 16.45 3.35 9.88
N ASN A 23 15.85 2.78 8.83
CA ASN A 23 16.55 2.01 7.82
C ASN A 23 15.72 1.99 6.52
N GLN A 24 16.28 1.44 5.44
CA GLN A 24 15.63 1.43 4.13
C GLN A 24 14.31 0.66 4.12
N ALA A 25 14.22 -0.47 4.83
CA ALA A 25 12.99 -1.27 4.87
C ALA A 25 11.83 -0.51 5.53
N VAL A 26 12.12 0.23 6.61
CA VAL A 26 11.15 1.11 7.27
C VAL A 26 10.72 2.24 6.33
N TYR A 27 11.67 2.88 5.65
CA TYR A 27 11.38 3.94 4.68
C TYR A 27 10.46 3.44 3.55
N ASP A 28 10.79 2.30 2.95
CA ASP A 28 10.04 1.74 1.82
C ASP A 28 8.62 1.32 2.22
N PHE A 29 8.46 0.75 3.42
CA PHE A 29 7.14 0.45 3.99
C PHE A 29 6.30 1.71 4.16
N LEU A 30 6.81 2.72 4.87
CA LEU A 30 6.09 3.95 5.13
C LEU A 30 5.73 4.69 3.83
N ASN A 31 6.66 4.73 2.87
CA ASN A 31 6.41 5.37 1.57
C ASN A 31 5.31 4.63 0.79
N THR A 32 5.36 3.30 0.74
CA THR A 32 4.33 2.49 0.07
C THR A 32 2.96 2.62 0.75
N ARG A 33 2.92 2.73 2.09
CA ARG A 33 1.69 3.04 2.83
C ARG A 33 1.10 4.39 2.43
N CYS A 34 1.92 5.44 2.30
CA CYS A 34 1.47 6.76 1.83
C CYS A 34 0.84 6.70 0.42
N LEU A 35 1.40 5.88 -0.47
CA LEU A 35 0.87 5.71 -1.83
C LEU A 35 -0.52 5.06 -1.87
N SER A 36 -0.92 4.34 -0.83
CA SER A 36 -2.31 3.83 -0.72
C SER A 36 -3.36 4.92 -0.52
N ILE A 37 -2.95 6.14 -0.20
CA ILE A 37 -3.82 7.32 -0.08
C ILE A 37 -3.57 8.25 -1.27
N ALA A 38 -2.31 8.60 -1.52
CA ALA A 38 -1.92 9.55 -2.56
C ALA A 38 -2.16 9.04 -3.99
N GLY A 39 -2.05 7.72 -4.21
CA GLY A 39 -2.31 7.08 -5.51
C GLY A 39 -3.79 6.79 -5.78
N GLY A 40 -4.69 7.26 -4.92
CA GLY A 40 -6.09 6.86 -4.88
C GLY A 40 -6.31 5.76 -3.86
N THR A 41 -7.32 5.93 -3.00
CA THR A 41 -7.65 4.90 -2.02
C THR A 41 -8.13 3.66 -2.75
N GLU A 42 -7.76 2.48 -2.24
CA GLU A 42 -8.17 1.20 -2.81
C GLU A 42 -9.69 1.14 -3.03
N GLN A 43 -10.45 1.60 -2.05
CA GLN A 43 -11.91 1.62 -2.12
C GLN A 43 -12.41 2.41 -3.33
N ILE A 44 -11.89 3.62 -3.56
CA ILE A 44 -12.27 4.44 -4.71
C ILE A 44 -11.82 3.79 -6.02
N LEU A 45 -10.62 3.19 -6.05
CA LEU A 45 -10.11 2.50 -7.22
C LEU A 45 -10.92 1.23 -7.56
N LEU A 46 -11.39 0.49 -6.55
CA LEU A 46 -12.24 -0.68 -6.73
C LEU A 46 -13.63 -0.27 -7.23
N THR A 47 -14.23 0.78 -6.68
CA THR A 47 -15.49 1.33 -7.19
C THR A 47 -15.34 1.81 -8.64
N LEU A 48 -14.27 2.54 -8.95
CA LEU A 48 -13.98 2.98 -10.32
C LEU A 48 -13.78 1.78 -11.27
N ALA A 49 -13.04 0.76 -10.85
CA ALA A 49 -12.85 -0.45 -11.65
C ALA A 49 -14.18 -1.18 -11.87
N ALA A 50 -15.03 -1.26 -10.86
CA ALA A 50 -16.36 -1.86 -10.96
C ALA A 50 -17.27 -1.09 -11.94
N GLU A 51 -17.28 0.24 -11.86
CA GLU A 51 -18.01 1.09 -12.83
C GLU A 51 -17.48 0.90 -14.26
N ARG A 52 -16.15 0.94 -14.45
CA ARG A 52 -15.52 1.00 -15.78
C ARG A 52 -15.38 -0.34 -16.47
N LEU A 53 -15.12 -1.40 -15.71
CA LEU A 53 -14.89 -2.74 -16.25
C LEU A 53 -16.17 -3.57 -16.25
N LEU A 54 -17.05 -3.39 -15.27
CA LEU A 54 -18.25 -4.20 -15.09
C LEU A 54 -19.55 -3.44 -15.35
N GLY A 55 -19.49 -2.11 -15.57
CA GLY A 55 -20.67 -1.29 -15.85
C GLY A 55 -21.60 -1.12 -14.66
N LEU A 56 -21.12 -1.33 -13.43
CA LEU A 56 -21.96 -1.20 -12.24
C LEU A 56 -22.38 0.28 -12.04
N PRO A 57 -23.63 0.53 -11.63
CA PRO A 57 -24.07 1.87 -11.25
C PRO A 57 -23.34 2.33 -9.98
N ARG A 58 -23.14 3.65 -9.85
CA ARG A 58 -22.62 4.28 -8.63
C ARG A 58 -23.55 4.15 -7.44
#